data_AF-A0A383ELJ4-F1
#
_entry.id   AF-A0A383ELJ4-F1
#
_cell.length_a   1.000
_cell.length_b   1.000
_cell.length_c   1.000
_cell.angle_alpha   90.00
_cell.angle_beta   90.00
_cell.angle_gamma   90.00
#
_symmetry.space_group_name_H-M   'P 1'
#
loop_
_entity.id
_entity.type
_entity.pdbx_description
1 polymer ?
#
loop_
_entity_poly.entity_id
_entity_poly.type
_entity_poly.pdbx_seq_one_letter_code
_entity_poly.pdbx_strand_id
1 'polypeptide(L)'
;MGLLVLIAIQWIRIQFLQEYAYHFYGFLLLMIVLTYIMPIIGGSQRWILIGPLSIQPSEIGKLFLVCTLARFISDYQGKIDDRKILLIGFIIVLIPSLLIFKQPDFGTSI
;
A
#
# COMPACT_ATOMS: atom_id res chain seq x y z
N MET A 1 -2.31 16.98 -14.02
CA MET A 1 -1.71 16.31 -12.85
C MET A 1 -1.09 14.96 -13.19
N GLY A 2 -1.80 14.02 -13.83
CA GLY A 2 -1.25 12.67 -14.13
C GLY A 2 0.07 12.64 -14.91
N LEU A 3 0.26 13.53 -15.90
CA LEU A 3 1.50 13.60 -16.68
C LEU A 3 2.70 14.08 -15.84
N LEU A 4 2.49 15.05 -14.94
CA LEU A 4 3.52 15.55 -14.03
C LEU A 4 3.91 14.49 -12.99
N VAL A 5 2.93 13.71 -12.51
CA VAL A 5 3.16 12.58 -11.60
C VAL A 5 3.97 11.47 -12.29
N LEU A 6 3.68 11.17 -13.57
CA LEU A 6 4.46 10.21 -14.35
C LEU A 6 5.92 10.64 -14.54
N ILE A 7 6.14 11.92 -14.87
CA ILE A 7 7.49 12.48 -15.02
C ILE A 7 8.24 12.45 -13.68
N ALA A 8 7.57 12.77 -12.58
CA ALA A 8 8.17 12.68 -11.23
C ALA A 8 8.53 11.23 -10.84
N ILE A 9 7.68 10.26 -11.20
CA ILE A 9 7.96 8.83 -10.97
C ILE A 9 9.15 8.34 -11.78
N GLN A 10 9.37 8.84 -13.00
CA GLN A 10 10.56 8.46 -13.78
C GLN A 10 11.87 8.86 -13.11
N TRP A 11 11.86 9.87 -12.24
CA TRP A 11 13.04 10.31 -11.49
C TRP A 11 13.31 9.43 -10.27
N ILE A 12 12.34 8.61 -9.85
CA ILE A 12 12.50 7.68 -8.74
C ILE A 12 13.24 6.44 -9.24
N ARG A 13 14.45 6.24 -8.71
CA ARG A 13 15.27 5.07 -8.99
C ARG A 13 14.63 3.84 -8.33
N ILE A 14 14.32 2.80 -9.11
CA ILE A 14 13.73 1.55 -8.61
C ILE A 14 14.56 0.89 -7.50
N GLN A 15 15.89 1.07 -7.54
CA GLN A 15 16.81 0.59 -6.51
C GLN A 15 16.51 1.19 -5.12
N PHE A 16 16.16 2.48 -5.07
CA PHE A 16 15.75 3.14 -3.82
C PHE A 16 14.44 2.53 -3.29
N LEU A 17 13.48 2.25 -4.20
CA LEU A 17 12.23 1.58 -3.83
C LEU A 17 12.45 0.17 -3.27
N GLN A 18 13.45 -0.56 -3.78
CA GLN A 18 13.80 -1.89 -3.27
C GLN A 18 14.55 -1.83 -1.93
N GLU A 19 15.42 -0.84 -1.72
CA GLU A 19 16.18 -0.69 -0.47
C GLU A 19 15.26 -0.29 0.70
N TYR A 20 14.30 0.59 0.45
CA TYR A 20 13.34 1.07 1.45
C TYR A 20 12.00 0.34 1.41
N ALA A 21 11.89 -0.80 0.71
CA ALA A 21 10.61 -1.48 0.48
C ALA A 21 9.85 -1.80 1.79
N TYR A 22 10.53 -2.35 2.80
CA TYR A 22 9.91 -2.64 4.10
C TYR A 22 9.46 -1.38 4.86
N HIS A 23 10.18 -0.25 4.70
CA HIS A 23 9.77 1.04 5.27
C HIS A 23 8.50 1.56 4.58
N PHE A 24 8.41 1.42 3.26
CA PHE A 24 7.21 1.77 2.49
C PHE A 24 6.01 0.90 2.87
N TYR A 25 6.22 -0.38 3.17
CA TYR A 25 5.17 -1.24 3.71
C TYR A 25 4.66 -0.77 5.07
N GLY A 26 5.55 -0.42 6.00
CA GLY A 26 5.16 0.15 7.30
C GLY A 26 4.42 1.49 7.13
N PHE A 27 4.89 2.34 6.23
CA PHE A 27 4.23 3.60 5.89
C PHE A 27 2.84 3.38 5.28
N LEU A 28 2.67 2.38 4.42
CA LEU A 28 1.37 1.99 3.88
C LEU A 28 0.39 1.62 5.00
N LEU A 29 0.81 0.77 5.93
CA LEU A 29 -0.03 0.38 7.06
C LEU A 29 -0.42 1.59 7.91
N LEU A 30 0.53 2.49 8.17
CA LEU A 30 0.27 3.73 8.88
C LEU A 30 -0.77 4.60 8.14
N MET A 31 -0.64 4.77 6.83
CA MET A 31 -1.61 5.51 6.03
C MET A 31 -3.01 4.88 6.10
N ILE A 32 -3.10 3.56 6.00
CA ILE A 32 -4.39 2.85 6.10
C ILE A 32 -5.00 3.05 7.48
N VAL A 33 -4.22 2.92 8.57
CA VAL A 33 -4.73 3.19 9.92
C VAL A 33 -5.16 4.65 10.08
N LEU A 34 -4.43 5.60 9.49
CA LEU A 34 -4.77 7.02 9.55
C LEU A 34 -6.12 7.32 8.89
N THR A 35 -6.55 6.55 7.89
CA THR A 35 -7.88 6.76 7.30
C THR A 35 -9.02 6.55 8.30
N TYR A 36 -8.86 5.69 9.33
CA TYR A 36 -9.89 5.44 10.34
C TYR A 36 -10.19 6.63 11.26
N ILE A 37 -9.33 7.65 11.28
CA ILE A 37 -9.57 8.90 12.01
C ILE A 37 -10.00 10.06 11.09
N MET A 38 -9.99 9.84 9.77
CA MET A 38 -10.37 10.87 8.79
C MET A 38 -11.89 10.92 8.60
N PRO A 39 -12.45 12.08 8.22
CA PRO A 39 -13.90 12.20 7.98
C PRO A 39 -14.35 11.30 6.82
N ILE A 40 -15.58 10.81 6.92
CA ILE A 40 -16.21 9.99 5.87
C ILE A 40 -16.60 10.91 4.71
N ILE A 41 -16.15 10.59 3.50
CA ILE A 41 -16.45 11.37 2.28
C ILE A 41 -17.13 10.44 1.29
N GLY A 42 -18.30 10.83 0.78
CA GLY A 42 -19.06 10.02 -0.18
C GLY A 42 -19.42 8.63 0.35
N GLY A 43 -19.61 8.51 1.67
CA GLY A 43 -19.92 7.24 2.33
C GLY A 43 -18.72 6.31 2.55
N SER A 44 -17.49 6.69 2.18
CA SER A 44 -16.31 5.83 2.36
C SER A 44 -15.22 6.52 3.17
N GLN A 45 -14.70 5.83 4.17
CA GLN A 45 -13.62 6.33 5.04
C GLN A 45 -12.22 5.96 4.50
N ARG A 46 -12.00 6.16 3.20
CA ARG A 46 -10.79 5.72 2.47
C ARG A 46 -9.82 6.82 2.09
N TRP A 47 -10.23 8.06 2.25
CA TRP A 47 -9.51 9.21 1.71
C TRP A 47 -8.76 9.91 2.83
N ILE A 48 -7.47 10.14 2.62
CA ILE A 48 -6.68 11.05 3.44
C ILE A 48 -6.78 12.43 2.80
N LEU A 49 -7.41 13.37 3.50
CA LEU A 49 -7.51 14.75 3.08
C LEU A 49 -6.30 15.54 3.57
N ILE A 50 -5.56 16.13 2.63
CA ILE A 50 -4.47 17.06 2.91
C ILE A 50 -4.82 18.38 2.22
N GLY A 51 -5.63 19.20 2.89
CA GLY A 51 -6.15 20.45 2.33
C GLY A 51 -7.00 20.20 1.07
N PRO A 52 -6.63 20.74 -0.11
CA PRO A 52 -7.36 20.52 -1.36
C PRO A 52 -7.06 19.17 -2.04
N LEU A 53 -6.08 18.41 -1.52
CA LEU A 53 -5.64 17.14 -2.09
C LEU A 53 -6.31 15.97 -1.34
N SER A 54 -6.88 15.04 -2.10
CA SER A 54 -7.39 13.77 -1.58
C SER A 54 -6.50 12.63 -2.05
N ILE A 55 -5.89 11.92 -1.10
CA ILE A 55 -4.99 10.80 -1.39
C ILE A 55 -5.65 9.51 -0.94
N GLN A 56 -5.72 8.53 -1.83
CA GLN A 56 -6.22 7.20 -1.53
C GLN A 56 -5.04 6.26 -1.24
N PRO A 57 -4.88 5.75 0.00
CA PRO A 57 -3.78 4.85 0.34
C PRO A 57 -3.76 3.56 -0.49
N SER A 58 -4.92 3.08 -0.98
CA SER A 58 -5.00 1.87 -1.82
C SER A 58 -4.34 2.05 -3.19
N GLU A 59 -4.33 3.26 -3.75
CA GLU A 59 -3.65 3.56 -5.02
C GLU A 59 -2.14 3.40 -4.87
N ILE A 60 -1.58 4.14 -3.90
CA ILE A 60 -0.14 4.15 -3.60
C ILE A 60 0.30 2.79 -3.02
N GLY A 61 -0.57 2.17 -2.23
CA GLY A 61 -0.30 0.91 -1.56
C GLY A 61 -0.06 -0.25 -2.50
N LYS A 62 -0.69 -0.28 -3.68
CA LYS A 62 -0.40 -1.30 -4.71
C LYS A 62 1.08 -1.28 -5.11
N LEU A 63 1.65 -0.09 -5.32
CA LEU A 63 3.07 0.06 -5.67
C LEU A 63 3.97 -0.41 -4.52
N PHE A 64 3.71 0.05 -3.30
CA PHE A 64 4.50 -0.34 -2.13
C PHE A 64 4.43 -1.85 -1.84
N LEU A 65 3.25 -2.46 -1.98
CA LEU A 65 3.07 -3.91 -1.84
C LEU A 65 3.89 -4.69 -2.86
N VAL A 66 3.83 -4.31 -4.13
CA VAL A 66 4.60 -4.98 -5.20
C VAL A 66 6.10 -4.88 -4.93
N CYS A 67 6.59 -3.69 -4.55
CA CYS A 67 8.01 -3.51 -4.21
C CYS A 67 8.42 -4.34 -2.98
N THR A 68 7.57 -4.40 -1.95
CA THR A 68 7.82 -5.17 -0.73
C THR A 68 7.84 -6.66 -1.00
N LEU A 69 6.90 -7.17 -1.79
CA LEU A 69 6.86 -8.57 -2.20
C LEU A 69 8.08 -8.93 -3.05
N ALA A 70 8.42 -8.11 -4.05
CA ALA A 70 9.58 -8.34 -4.89
C ALA A 70 10.87 -8.35 -4.05
N ARG A 71 11.00 -7.44 -3.08
CA ARG A 71 12.14 -7.40 -2.17
C ARG A 71 12.18 -8.62 -1.26
N PHE A 72 11.05 -8.97 -0.66
CA PHE A 72 10.92 -10.14 0.21
C PHE A 72 11.30 -11.43 -0.51
N ILE A 73 10.76 -11.67 -1.71
CA ILE A 73 11.11 -12.86 -2.50
C ILE A 73 12.60 -12.83 -2.82
N SER A 74 13.15 -11.71 -3.30
CA SER A 74 14.58 -11.59 -3.63
C SER A 74 15.51 -11.86 -2.44
N ASP A 75 15.19 -11.33 -1.25
CA ASP A 75 16.02 -11.49 -0.05
C ASP A 75 16.04 -12.94 0.46
N TYR A 76 14.96 -13.70 0.23
CA TYR A 76 14.72 -15.02 0.82
C TYR A 76 14.72 -16.18 -0.17
N GLN A 77 14.77 -15.90 -1.47
CA GLN A 77 14.90 -16.91 -2.53
C GLN A 77 16.15 -17.75 -2.30
N GLY A 78 15.98 -19.07 -2.21
CA GLY A 78 17.07 -20.02 -1.94
C GLY A 78 17.59 -20.05 -0.50
N LYS A 79 17.06 -19.21 0.41
CA LYS A 79 17.40 -19.23 1.85
C LYS A 79 16.36 -19.96 2.69
N ILE A 80 15.09 -19.93 2.27
CA ILE A 80 13.99 -20.62 2.92
C ILE A 80 13.18 -21.40 1.89
N ASP A 81 12.39 -22.33 2.40
CA ASP A 81 11.53 -23.20 1.61
C ASP A 81 10.46 -22.39 0.85
N ASP A 82 10.19 -22.75 -0.40
CA ASP A 82 9.30 -21.99 -1.30
C ASP A 82 7.88 -21.89 -0.74
N ARG A 83 7.44 -22.92 -0.01
CA ARG A 83 6.14 -22.92 0.69
C ARG A 83 6.09 -21.84 1.77
N LYS A 84 7.19 -21.59 2.48
CA LYS A 84 7.26 -20.52 3.49
C LYS A 84 7.27 -19.15 2.83
N ILE A 85 7.97 -18.99 1.71
CA ILE A 85 7.96 -17.74 0.92
C ILE A 85 6.53 -17.41 0.49
N LEU A 86 5.80 -18.40 -0.05
CA LEU A 86 4.40 -18.23 -0.46
C LEU A 86 3.51 -17.87 0.74
N LEU A 87 3.64 -18.57 1.86
CA LEU A 87 2.85 -18.29 3.06
C LEU A 87 3.09 -16.88 3.60
N ILE A 88 4.35 -16.47 3.74
CA ILE A 88 4.71 -15.15 4.27
C ILE A 88 4.32 -14.05 3.26
N GLY A 89 4.56 -14.27 1.96
CA GLY A 89 4.12 -13.35 0.90
C GLY A 89 2.61 -13.15 0.91
N PHE A 90 1.85 -14.22 1.14
CA PHE A 90 0.40 -14.14 1.30
C PHE A 90 0.01 -13.29 2.52
N ILE A 91 0.68 -13.48 3.66
CA ILE A 91 0.44 -12.68 4.87
C ILE A 91 0.74 -11.19 4.63
N ILE A 92 1.82 -10.87 3.92
CA ILE A 92 2.19 -9.48 3.56
C ILE A 92 1.07 -8.80 2.75
N VAL A 93 0.39 -9.52 1.87
CA VAL A 93 -0.76 -8.99 1.11
C VAL A 93 -2.02 -8.94 1.96
N LEU A 94 -2.25 -9.98 2.76
CA LEU A 94 -3.47 -10.16 3.53
C LEU A 94 -3.66 -9.04 4.57
N ILE A 95 -2.60 -8.63 5.27
CA ILE A 95 -2.67 -7.61 6.31
C ILE A 95 -3.26 -6.28 5.80
N PRO A 96 -2.69 -5.60 4.80
CA PRO A 96 -3.26 -4.35 4.28
C PRO A 96 -4.60 -4.57 3.60
N SER A 97 -4.83 -5.73 2.96
CA SER A 97 -6.12 -6.05 2.34
C SER A 97 -7.25 -6.13 3.38
N LEU A 98 -7.03 -6.79 4.51
CA LEU A 98 -7.99 -6.87 5.62
C LEU A 98 -8.24 -5.51 6.27
N LEU A 99 -7.17 -4.71 6.45
CA LEU A 99 -7.29 -3.36 6.99
C LEU A 99 -8.12 -2.44 6.07
N ILE A 100 -7.99 -2.58 4.75
CA ILE A 100 -8.82 -1.83 3.79
C ILE A 100 -10.25 -2.37 3.76
N PHE A 101 -10.42 -3.70 3.83
CA PHE A 101 -11.74 -4.33 3.81
C PHE A 101 -12.59 -3.94 5.03
N LYS A 102 -11.96 -3.76 6.19
CA LYS A 102 -12.63 -3.33 7.42
C LYS A 102 -12.99 -1.84 7.41
N GLN A 103 -12.49 -1.05 6.45
CA GLN A 103 -12.89 0.35 6.36
C GLN A 103 -14.39 0.42 6.03
N PRO A 104 -15.16 1.25 6.75
CA PRO A 104 -16.58 1.40 6.50
C PRO A 104 -16.77 2.04 5.12
N ASP A 105 -17.29 1.23 4.21
CA ASP A 105 -17.91 1.68 2.97
C ASP A 105 -19.42 1.64 3.14
N PHE A 106 -20.03 2.80 3.41
CA PHE A 106 -21.47 3.02 3.24
C PHE A 106 -21.86 3.22 1.77
N GLY A 107 -20.94 3.00 0.81
CA GLY A 107 -21.22 3.06 -0.63
C GLY A 107 -22.08 1.91 -1.16
N THR A 108 -22.33 0.86 -0.36
CA THR A 108 -23.20 -0.27 -0.70
C THR A 108 -24.44 -0.35 0.18
N SER A 109 -24.85 0.73 0.85
CA SER A 109 -26.18 0.81 1.48
C SER A 109 -27.21 1.31 0.47
N ILE A 110 -27.59 0.41 -0.42
CA ILE A 110 -28.97 0.24 -0.91
C ILE A 110 -29.35 -1.23 -0.80
#